data_AF-A0A953U8W9-F1
#
_entry.id   AF-A0A953U8W9-F1
#
_cell.length_a   1.000
_cell.length_b   1.000
_cell.length_c   1.000
_cell.angle_alpha   90.00
_cell.angle_beta   90.00
_cell.angle_gamma   90.00
#
_symmetry.space_group_name_H-M   'P 1'
#
loop_
_entity.id
_entity.type
_entity.pdbx_description
1 polymer ?
#
loop_
_entity_poly.entity_id
_entity_poly.type
_entity_poly.pdbx_seq_one_letter_code
_entity_poly.pdbx_strand_id
1 'polypeptide(L)'
;MCLALHYPRRCGGLNPLRALEMYRSQSRRNACLPQYESILVASTAMQHEFARHGIQNDKLHLVPLPNLDARPGVRLPEARPLAENILFVGRLTDLKGVDYLIRAVPKAAERLARPLRLTIAGDGPGRTWLQELAARLSVPAHFSGWLQPDAKYEAMRQADLLAVPSLWPEPFGLVGIEAGSMGLPAVGFAVGGIPDWLLAGRTGEIAPGDPPSVGGLADAIVRALQDRTHYLQLRREAFQASRRFTLEVHMAQLETLFGKAARHAAPLQPRLANLTI
;
A
#
# COMPACT_ATOMS: atom_id res chain seq x y z
N MET A 1 -2.84 23.08 5.51
CA MET A 1 -2.30 22.19 6.57
C MET A 1 -1.01 21.48 6.17
N CYS A 2 -0.82 21.01 4.93
CA CYS A 2 0.37 20.25 4.52
C CYS A 2 1.73 20.94 4.75
N LEU A 3 1.82 22.26 4.58
CA LEU A 3 3.09 23.00 4.81
C LEU A 3 3.55 22.92 6.29
N ALA A 4 2.62 23.04 7.23
CA ALA A 4 2.90 22.93 8.67
C ALA A 4 3.31 21.50 9.08
N LEU A 5 2.86 20.49 8.34
CA LEU A 5 3.15 19.08 8.60
C LEU A 5 4.36 18.55 7.81
N HIS A 6 4.93 19.32 6.88
CA HIS A 6 6.03 18.87 6.01
C HIS A 6 7.24 18.38 6.81
N TYR A 7 7.66 19.16 7.81
CA TYR A 7 8.80 18.83 8.66
C TYR A 7 8.48 17.81 9.74
N PRO A 8 7.39 17.95 10.53
CA PRO A 8 7.06 16.96 11.56
C PRO A 8 6.82 15.56 11.00
N ARG A 9 6.25 15.45 9.79
CA ARG A 9 5.97 14.16 9.14
C ARG A 9 7.05 13.73 8.14
N ARG A 10 8.10 14.53 7.94
CA ARG A 10 9.16 14.28 6.95
C ARG A 10 8.61 13.92 5.55
N CYS A 11 7.62 14.66 5.09
CA CYS A 11 6.95 14.43 3.80
C CYS A 11 7.83 14.74 2.56
N GLY A 12 9.05 15.26 2.76
CA GLY A 12 10.00 15.55 1.71
C GLY A 12 11.35 16.02 2.28
N GLY A 13 12.17 16.64 1.44
CA GLY A 13 13.48 17.16 1.86
C GLY A 13 13.38 18.27 2.90
N LEU A 14 14.46 18.47 3.67
CA LEU A 14 14.54 19.48 4.73
C LEU A 14 14.74 20.93 4.22
N ASN A 15 14.98 21.11 2.92
CA ASN A 15 15.21 22.43 2.34
C ASN A 15 13.90 23.25 2.27
N PRO A 16 13.81 24.41 2.97
CA PRO A 16 12.58 25.21 3.05
C PRO A 16 12.17 25.85 1.73
N LEU A 17 13.13 26.23 0.87
CA LEU A 17 12.84 26.80 -0.44
C LEU A 17 12.18 25.75 -1.34
N ARG A 18 12.74 24.52 -1.36
CA ARG A 18 12.14 23.40 -2.10
C ARG A 18 10.77 23.03 -1.53
N ALA A 19 10.60 23.03 -0.22
CA ALA A 19 9.30 22.74 0.41
C ALA A 19 8.24 23.78 -0.01
N LEU A 20 8.59 25.07 -0.05
CA LEU A 20 7.71 26.14 -0.51
C LEU A 20 7.38 26.02 -2.00
N GLU A 21 8.38 25.71 -2.84
CA GLU A 21 8.18 25.46 -4.27
C GLU A 21 7.23 24.28 -4.52
N MET A 22 7.44 23.16 -3.83
CA MET A 22 6.56 21.99 -3.87
C MET A 22 5.14 22.36 -3.46
N TYR A 23 4.97 23.14 -2.39
CA TYR A 23 3.66 23.59 -1.93
C TYR A 23 2.99 24.50 -2.97
N ARG A 24 3.70 25.47 -3.55
CA ARG A 24 3.18 26.35 -4.60
C ARG A 24 2.76 25.55 -5.84
N SER A 25 3.58 24.61 -6.27
CA SER A 25 3.27 23.70 -7.38
C SER A 25 2.03 22.86 -7.09
N GLN A 26 1.90 22.32 -5.87
CA GLN A 26 0.71 21.57 -5.48
C GLN A 26 -0.55 22.44 -5.42
N SER A 27 -0.46 23.65 -4.87
CA SER A 27 -1.60 24.59 -4.83
C SER A 27 -2.08 24.96 -6.23
N ARG A 28 -1.17 25.17 -7.20
CA ARG A 28 -1.54 25.40 -8.61
C ARG A 28 -2.24 24.19 -9.21
N ARG A 29 -1.72 22.98 -8.99
CA ARG A 29 -2.37 21.74 -9.46
C ARG A 29 -3.76 21.57 -8.86
N ASN A 30 -3.90 21.83 -7.55
CA ASN A 30 -5.18 21.73 -6.86
C ASN A 30 -6.20 22.76 -7.39
N ALA A 31 -5.77 23.98 -7.73
CA ALA A 31 -6.64 25.00 -8.31
C ALA A 31 -7.19 24.61 -9.70
N CYS A 32 -6.51 23.70 -10.42
CA CYS A 32 -6.99 23.17 -11.68
C CYS A 32 -7.95 21.98 -11.51
N LEU A 33 -8.00 21.33 -10.33
CA LEU A 33 -8.81 20.13 -10.13
C LEU A 33 -10.30 20.32 -10.46
N PRO A 34 -10.97 21.42 -10.07
CA PRO A 34 -12.38 21.64 -10.40
C PRO A 34 -12.66 21.75 -11.91
N GLN A 35 -11.64 22.04 -12.71
CA GLN A 35 -11.76 22.22 -14.17
C GLN A 35 -11.82 20.89 -14.91
N TYR A 36 -11.38 19.79 -14.31
CA TYR A 36 -11.51 18.46 -14.92
C TYR A 36 -12.97 17.98 -14.85
N GLU A 37 -13.42 17.32 -15.92
CA GLU A 37 -14.74 16.67 -15.97
C GLU A 37 -14.74 15.34 -15.21
N SER A 38 -13.61 14.63 -15.24
CA SER A 38 -13.43 13.32 -14.61
C SER A 38 -12.05 13.23 -13.97
N ILE A 39 -12.01 12.77 -12.72
CA ILE A 39 -10.79 12.56 -11.94
C ILE A 39 -10.77 11.10 -11.49
N LEU A 40 -9.71 10.40 -11.86
CA LEU A 40 -9.49 9.02 -11.44
C LEU A 40 -8.78 9.00 -10.08
N VAL A 41 -9.31 8.20 -9.17
CA VAL A 41 -8.71 7.98 -7.84
C VAL A 41 -8.48 6.50 -7.60
N ALA A 42 -7.35 6.16 -6.98
CA ALA A 42 -6.95 4.76 -6.80
C ALA A 42 -7.59 4.10 -5.58
N SER A 43 -8.11 4.87 -4.63
CA SER A 43 -8.71 4.37 -3.40
C SER A 43 -9.88 5.21 -2.93
N THR A 44 -10.71 4.61 -2.08
CA THR A 44 -11.81 5.29 -1.38
C THR A 44 -11.28 6.43 -0.50
N ALA A 45 -10.12 6.25 0.13
CA ALA A 45 -9.47 7.30 0.90
C ALA A 45 -9.08 8.51 0.04
N MET A 46 -8.55 8.28 -1.16
CA MET A 46 -8.31 9.37 -2.12
C MET A 46 -9.62 10.02 -2.53
N GLN A 47 -10.68 9.25 -2.83
CA GLN A 47 -11.99 9.79 -3.16
C GLN A 47 -12.51 10.73 -2.06
N HIS A 48 -12.47 10.28 -0.80
CA HIS A 48 -12.88 11.08 0.34
C HIS A 48 -12.02 12.33 0.51
N GLU A 49 -10.69 12.22 0.33
CA GLU A 49 -9.81 13.38 0.45
C GLU A 49 -10.13 14.43 -0.62
N PHE A 50 -10.29 14.04 -1.88
CA PHE A 50 -10.67 14.98 -2.94
C PHE A 50 -12.04 15.62 -2.69
N ALA A 51 -13.02 14.85 -2.23
CA ALA A 51 -14.35 15.37 -1.87
C ALA A 51 -14.26 16.40 -0.73
N ARG A 52 -13.43 16.16 0.29
CA ARG A 52 -13.18 17.10 1.39
C ARG A 52 -12.55 18.42 0.93
N HIS A 53 -11.84 18.43 -0.21
CA HIS A 53 -11.29 19.64 -0.83
C HIS A 53 -12.21 20.26 -1.88
N GLY A 54 -13.49 19.88 -1.91
CA GLY A 54 -14.52 20.55 -2.71
C GLY A 54 -14.68 20.01 -4.13
N ILE A 55 -14.08 18.87 -4.45
CA ILE A 55 -14.33 18.19 -5.73
C ILE A 55 -15.66 17.44 -5.65
N GLN A 56 -16.52 17.64 -6.63
CA GLN A 56 -17.85 17.02 -6.68
C GLN A 56 -17.72 15.49 -6.86
N ASN A 57 -18.55 14.72 -6.14
CA ASN A 57 -18.46 13.26 -6.13
C ASN A 57 -18.73 12.60 -7.49
N ASP A 58 -19.56 13.22 -8.32
CA ASP A 58 -19.87 12.76 -9.69
C ASP A 58 -18.66 12.83 -10.64
N LYS A 59 -17.70 13.71 -10.35
CA LYS A 59 -16.42 13.81 -11.06
C LYS A 59 -15.37 12.79 -10.59
N LEU A 60 -15.57 12.17 -9.43
CA LEU A 60 -14.61 11.25 -8.83
C LEU A 60 -14.91 9.80 -9.20
N HIS A 61 -14.00 9.17 -9.93
CA HIS A 61 -14.15 7.78 -10.36
C HIS A 61 -13.10 6.90 -9.69
N LEU A 62 -13.56 5.97 -8.85
CA LEU A 62 -12.70 4.98 -8.20
C LEU A 62 -12.26 3.95 -9.23
N VAL A 63 -10.98 4.02 -9.61
CA VAL A 63 -10.33 3.08 -10.52
C VAL A 63 -9.06 2.59 -9.84
N PRO A 64 -9.15 1.49 -9.06
CA PRO A 64 -8.01 0.92 -8.36
C PRO A 64 -6.85 0.59 -9.31
N LEU A 65 -5.63 0.73 -8.82
CA LEU A 65 -4.44 0.41 -9.62
C LEU A 65 -4.33 -1.11 -9.83
N PRO A 66 -3.93 -1.56 -11.04
CA PRO A 66 -3.81 -2.98 -11.33
C PRO A 66 -2.51 -3.56 -10.76
N ASN A 67 -2.56 -4.84 -10.42
CA ASN A 67 -1.39 -5.70 -10.34
C ASN A 67 -1.02 -6.09 -11.78
N LEU A 68 0.03 -5.49 -12.31
CA LEU A 68 0.49 -5.71 -13.69
C LEU A 68 1.02 -7.13 -13.93
N ASP A 69 1.38 -7.84 -12.87
CA ASP A 69 1.90 -9.21 -12.95
C ASP A 69 0.82 -10.26 -12.70
N ALA A 70 -0.43 -9.85 -12.45
CA ALA A 70 -1.55 -10.76 -12.36
C ALA A 70 -1.82 -11.41 -13.73
N ARG A 71 -1.71 -12.73 -13.81
CA ARG A 71 -1.97 -13.50 -15.04
C ARG A 71 -3.29 -14.26 -14.95
N PRO A 72 -4.10 -14.30 -16.02
CA PRO A 72 -5.27 -15.15 -16.07
C PRO A 72 -4.86 -16.64 -15.96
N GLY A 73 -5.71 -17.45 -15.35
CA GLY A 73 -5.50 -18.91 -15.22
C GLY A 73 -4.54 -19.35 -14.11
N VAL A 74 -3.90 -18.41 -13.39
CA VAL A 74 -3.10 -18.75 -12.20
C VAL A 74 -4.03 -19.37 -11.14
N ARG A 75 -3.56 -20.45 -10.52
CA ARG A 75 -4.23 -21.11 -9.39
C ARG A 75 -3.56 -20.72 -8.08
N LEU A 76 -4.33 -20.74 -7.00
CA LEU A 76 -3.79 -20.55 -5.65
C LEU A 76 -2.70 -21.61 -5.39
N PRO A 77 -1.48 -21.20 -5.02
CA PRO A 77 -0.43 -22.16 -4.66
C PRO A 77 -0.85 -23.01 -3.47
N GLU A 78 -0.45 -24.29 -3.48
CA GLU A 78 -0.69 -25.20 -2.37
C GLU A 78 -0.15 -24.63 -1.05
N ALA A 79 -0.86 -24.96 0.04
CA ALA A 79 -0.46 -24.48 1.35
C ALA A 79 0.76 -25.26 1.84
N ARG A 80 1.86 -24.56 2.08
CA ARG A 80 3.04 -25.11 2.76
C ARG A 80 2.90 -25.01 4.29
N PRO A 81 3.68 -25.78 5.07
CA PRO A 81 3.84 -25.53 6.50
C PRO A 81 4.30 -24.09 6.75
N LEU A 82 3.80 -23.47 7.82
CA LEU A 82 4.19 -22.11 8.19
C LEU A 82 5.68 -22.10 8.52
N ALA A 83 6.42 -21.20 7.87
CA ALA A 83 7.82 -20.96 8.15
C ALA A 83 8.01 -19.82 9.18
N GLU A 84 6.90 -19.27 9.70
CA GLU A 84 6.84 -18.12 10.60
C GLU A 84 7.60 -16.89 10.07
N ASN A 85 7.61 -16.71 8.74
CA ASN A 85 8.33 -15.63 8.07
C ASN A 85 7.39 -14.46 7.73
N ILE A 86 7.63 -13.32 8.35
CA ILE A 86 6.96 -12.06 8.06
C ILE A 86 7.82 -11.26 7.10
N LEU A 87 7.22 -10.82 5.99
CA LEU A 87 7.89 -10.05 4.96
C LEU A 87 7.39 -8.61 4.94
N PHE A 88 8.31 -7.67 4.96
CA PHE A 88 8.07 -6.29 4.54
C PHE A 88 8.71 -6.06 3.17
N VAL A 89 8.01 -5.40 2.25
CA VAL A 89 8.57 -4.95 0.96
C VAL A 89 8.28 -3.46 0.76
N GLY A 90 9.32 -2.66 0.55
CA GLY A 90 9.16 -1.25 0.22
C GLY A 90 10.35 -0.37 0.59
N ARG A 91 10.23 0.93 0.34
CA ARG A 91 11.25 1.91 0.73
C ARG A 91 11.35 2.01 2.25
N LEU A 92 12.56 2.11 2.79
CA LEU A 92 12.81 2.28 4.22
C LEU A 92 12.76 3.77 4.58
N THR A 93 11.55 4.28 4.85
CA THR A 93 11.29 5.64 5.34
C THR A 93 10.42 5.61 6.58
N ASP A 94 10.44 6.68 7.38
CA ASP A 94 9.64 6.80 8.62
C ASP A 94 8.14 6.59 8.36
N LEU A 95 7.63 7.06 7.21
CA LEU A 95 6.23 6.92 6.81
C LEU A 95 5.79 5.47 6.52
N LYS A 96 6.74 4.54 6.34
CA LYS A 96 6.46 3.12 6.07
C LYS A 96 6.37 2.28 7.36
N GLY A 97 6.62 2.86 8.53
CA GLY A 97 6.36 2.26 9.84
C GLY A 97 7.07 0.93 10.12
N VAL A 98 8.22 0.70 9.50
CA VAL A 98 9.01 -0.55 9.68
C VAL A 98 9.47 -0.72 11.13
N ASP A 99 9.65 0.38 11.87
CA ASP A 99 9.93 0.36 13.30
C ASP A 99 8.80 -0.18 14.16
N TYR A 100 7.54 0.13 13.80
CA TYR A 100 6.38 -0.48 14.45
C TYR A 100 6.41 -1.99 14.26
N LEU A 101 6.74 -2.45 13.05
CA LEU A 101 6.86 -3.87 12.75
C LEU A 101 7.99 -4.53 13.54
N ILE A 102 9.21 -3.95 13.54
CA ILE A 102 10.34 -4.49 14.31
C ILE A 102 9.98 -4.62 15.79
N ARG A 103 9.24 -3.66 16.36
CA ARG A 103 8.79 -3.71 17.76
C ARG A 103 7.61 -4.67 18.01
N ALA A 104 6.78 -4.92 16.99
CA ALA A 104 5.59 -5.76 17.09
C ALA A 104 5.91 -7.24 17.00
N VAL A 105 6.89 -7.63 16.17
CA VAL A 105 7.25 -9.04 15.93
C VAL A 105 7.61 -9.79 17.23
N PRO A 106 8.44 -9.27 18.14
CA PRO A 106 8.73 -9.96 19.41
C PRO A 106 7.49 -10.18 20.29
N LYS A 107 6.60 -9.18 20.35
CA LYS A 107 5.35 -9.28 21.11
C LYS A 107 4.39 -10.32 20.53
N ALA A 108 4.32 -10.40 19.20
CA ALA A 108 3.54 -11.43 18.53
C ALA A 108 4.14 -12.83 18.75
N ALA A 109 5.47 -12.96 18.66
CA ALA A 109 6.17 -14.21 18.92
C ALA A 109 5.94 -14.74 20.35
N GLU A 110 6.01 -13.84 21.36
CA GLU A 110 5.71 -14.16 22.76
C GLU A 110 4.29 -14.71 22.92
N ARG A 111 3.29 -14.02 22.35
CA ARG A 111 1.87 -14.42 22.44
C ARG A 111 1.54 -15.71 21.69
N LEU A 112 2.25 -15.97 20.59
CA LEU A 112 2.13 -17.22 19.83
C LEU A 112 2.95 -18.37 20.44
N ALA A 113 3.77 -18.09 21.46
CA ALA A 113 4.72 -19.01 22.06
C ALA A 113 5.65 -19.70 21.04
N ARG A 114 6.04 -19.00 19.97
CA ARG A 114 6.95 -19.51 18.93
C ARG A 114 7.74 -18.39 18.24
N PRO A 115 8.96 -18.66 17.74
CA PRO A 115 9.78 -17.64 17.09
C PRO A 115 9.16 -17.19 15.77
N LEU A 116 9.27 -15.90 15.48
CA LEU A 116 8.92 -15.31 14.18
C LEU A 116 10.18 -14.75 13.52
N ARG A 117 10.35 -15.00 12.22
CA ARG A 117 11.41 -14.40 11.40
C ARG A 117 10.88 -13.16 10.70
N LEU A 118 11.72 -12.15 10.59
CA LEU A 118 11.38 -10.91 9.89
C LEU A 118 12.33 -10.70 8.72
N THR A 119 11.80 -10.61 7.51
CA THR A 119 12.54 -10.21 6.31
C THR A 119 12.11 -8.81 5.89
N ILE A 120 13.07 -7.89 5.75
CA ILE A 120 12.87 -6.51 5.34
C ILE A 120 13.52 -6.34 3.97
N ALA A 121 12.69 -6.42 2.92
CA ALA A 121 13.09 -6.24 1.53
C ALA A 121 12.90 -4.78 1.11
N GLY A 122 13.97 -4.02 1.21
CA GLY A 122 13.93 -2.59 0.96
C GLY A 122 15.25 -1.90 1.18
N ASP A 123 15.30 -0.66 0.69
CA ASP A 123 16.37 0.27 1.00
C ASP A 123 15.81 1.69 1.15
N GLY A 124 16.61 2.58 1.71
CA GLY A 124 16.25 3.98 1.90
C GLY A 124 16.95 4.62 3.10
N PRO A 125 16.66 5.91 3.35
CA PRO A 125 17.30 6.68 4.42
C PRO A 125 17.16 6.04 5.81
N GLY A 126 16.14 5.20 6.00
CA GLY A 126 15.88 4.55 7.26
C GLY A 126 16.68 3.27 7.53
N ARG A 127 17.44 2.75 6.55
CA ARG A 127 18.09 1.43 6.65
C ARG A 127 18.96 1.29 7.90
N THR A 128 19.91 2.20 8.11
CA THR A 128 20.89 2.12 9.19
C THR A 128 20.22 2.10 10.57
N TRP A 129 19.33 3.05 10.85
CA TRP A 129 18.70 3.12 12.17
C TRP A 129 17.72 1.97 12.43
N LEU A 130 17.08 1.42 11.38
CA LEU A 130 16.23 0.23 11.50
C LEU A 130 17.06 -1.02 11.82
N GLN A 131 18.25 -1.15 11.24
CA GLN A 131 19.20 -2.22 11.58
C GLN A 131 19.66 -2.11 13.03
N GLU A 132 20.03 -0.90 13.47
CA GLU A 132 20.39 -0.62 14.87
C GLU A 132 19.22 -0.90 15.83
N LEU A 133 17.99 -0.55 15.45
CA LEU A 133 16.78 -0.85 16.23
C LEU A 133 16.57 -2.36 16.37
N ALA A 134 16.67 -3.11 15.27
CA ALA A 134 16.52 -4.56 15.29
C ALA A 134 17.60 -5.22 16.16
N ALA A 135 18.86 -4.79 16.04
CA ALA A 135 19.97 -5.29 16.86
C ALA A 135 19.76 -4.99 18.35
N ARG A 136 19.38 -3.75 18.69
CA ARG A 136 19.12 -3.32 20.08
C ARG A 136 17.96 -4.07 20.73
N LEU A 137 16.96 -4.47 19.95
CA LEU A 137 15.81 -5.25 20.42
C LEU A 137 16.01 -6.76 20.26
N SER A 138 17.19 -7.20 19.81
CA SER A 138 17.52 -8.60 19.53
C SER A 138 16.51 -9.30 18.62
N VAL A 139 15.96 -8.58 17.64
CA VAL A 139 15.01 -9.11 16.66
C VAL A 139 15.80 -9.73 15.50
N PRO A 140 15.62 -11.02 15.18
CA PRO A 140 16.27 -11.66 14.05
C PRO A 140 15.66 -11.18 12.73
N ALA A 141 16.08 -9.99 12.28
CA ALA A 141 15.62 -9.34 11.07
C ALA A 141 16.67 -9.43 9.95
N HIS A 142 16.29 -9.99 8.80
CA HIS A 142 17.12 -10.04 7.61
C HIS A 142 16.81 -8.84 6.69
N PHE A 143 17.80 -7.98 6.46
CA PHE A 143 17.68 -6.81 5.57
C PHE A 143 18.25 -7.13 4.18
N SER A 144 17.41 -7.63 3.27
CA SER A 144 17.85 -8.12 1.96
C SER A 144 18.31 -7.01 1.00
N GLY A 145 18.01 -5.75 1.31
CA GLY A 145 18.18 -4.65 0.35
C GLY A 145 17.05 -4.61 -0.67
N TRP A 146 17.25 -3.82 -1.72
CA TRP A 146 16.27 -3.69 -2.79
C TRP A 146 16.21 -4.96 -3.65
N LEU A 147 15.06 -5.64 -3.68
CA LEU A 147 14.84 -6.82 -4.50
C LEU A 147 14.33 -6.44 -5.90
N GLN A 148 14.91 -7.07 -6.92
CA GLN A 148 14.37 -7.02 -8.28
C GLN A 148 13.06 -7.81 -8.38
N PRO A 149 12.20 -7.59 -9.40
CA PRO A 149 10.86 -8.17 -9.47
C PRO A 149 10.80 -9.69 -9.22
N ASP A 150 11.65 -10.49 -9.86
CA ASP A 150 11.63 -11.95 -9.68
C ASP A 150 11.99 -12.37 -8.24
N ALA A 151 13.01 -11.75 -7.67
CA ALA A 151 13.42 -12.01 -6.29
C ALA A 151 12.39 -11.52 -5.27
N LYS A 152 11.70 -10.40 -5.55
CA LYS A 152 10.57 -9.90 -4.75
C LYS A 152 9.46 -10.94 -4.71
N TYR A 153 9.09 -11.49 -5.87
CA TYR A 153 8.03 -12.49 -5.95
C TYR A 153 8.41 -13.82 -5.32
N GLU A 154 9.68 -14.21 -5.41
CA GLU A 154 10.16 -15.38 -4.69
C GLU A 154 10.12 -15.18 -3.17
N ALA A 155 10.53 -14.01 -2.68
CA ALA A 155 10.40 -13.66 -1.26
C ALA A 155 8.94 -13.70 -0.80
N MET A 156 7.99 -13.20 -1.61
CA MET A 156 6.56 -13.28 -1.31
C MET A 156 6.06 -14.73 -1.24
N ARG A 157 6.48 -15.62 -2.16
CA ARG A 157 6.11 -17.04 -2.12
C ARG A 157 6.64 -17.77 -0.87
N GLN A 158 7.81 -17.34 -0.39
CA GLN A 158 8.47 -17.88 0.81
C GLN A 158 8.06 -17.19 2.12
N ALA A 159 7.25 -16.14 2.07
CA ALA A 159 6.67 -15.50 3.23
C ALA A 159 5.37 -16.18 3.65
N ASP A 160 5.05 -16.11 4.94
CA ASP A 160 3.77 -16.57 5.48
C ASP A 160 2.81 -15.41 5.67
N LEU A 161 3.34 -14.20 5.92
CA LEU A 161 2.57 -12.98 6.14
C LEU A 161 3.29 -11.77 5.53
N LEU A 162 2.58 -10.96 4.75
CA LEU A 162 3.07 -9.64 4.34
C LEU A 162 2.73 -8.62 5.43
N ALA A 163 3.67 -7.75 5.82
CA ALA A 163 3.41 -6.60 6.67
C ALA A 163 3.46 -5.29 5.85
N VAL A 164 2.40 -4.50 5.96
CA VAL A 164 2.25 -3.16 5.36
C VAL A 164 1.95 -2.13 6.46
N PRO A 165 2.91 -1.83 7.36
CA PRO A 165 2.69 -0.99 8.54
C PRO A 165 2.81 0.51 8.21
N SER A 166 2.35 0.95 7.03
CA SER A 166 2.41 2.36 6.62
C SER A 166 1.71 3.25 7.66
N LEU A 167 2.34 4.39 7.99
CA LEU A 167 1.81 5.41 8.90
C LEU A 167 1.24 6.61 8.15
N TRP A 168 1.61 6.75 6.87
CA TRP A 168 1.07 7.75 5.96
C TRP A 168 -0.17 7.19 5.24
N PRO A 169 -1.14 8.04 4.84
CA PRO A 169 -2.23 7.64 3.95
C PRO A 169 -1.70 7.12 2.61
N GLU A 170 -1.40 5.82 2.57
CA GLU A 170 -0.94 5.11 1.38
C GLU A 170 -1.99 5.28 0.26
N PRO A 171 -1.61 5.68 -0.96
CA PRO A 171 -2.59 5.94 -2.02
C PRO A 171 -3.40 4.68 -2.37
N PHE A 172 -2.73 3.51 -2.39
CA PHE A 172 -3.37 2.23 -2.58
C PHE A 172 -2.61 1.09 -1.88
N GLY A 173 -1.32 0.93 -2.19
CA GLY A 173 -0.48 -0.13 -1.60
C GLY A 173 -0.41 -1.39 -2.47
N LEU A 174 0.15 -1.25 -3.68
CA LEU A 174 0.26 -2.32 -4.70
C LEU A 174 0.86 -3.63 -4.16
N VAL A 175 1.83 -3.54 -3.26
CA VAL A 175 2.46 -4.73 -2.63
C VAL A 175 1.44 -5.68 -1.99
N GLY A 176 0.33 -5.14 -1.47
CA GLY A 176 -0.74 -5.93 -0.85
C GLY A 176 -1.52 -6.77 -1.85
N ILE A 177 -1.91 -6.18 -2.98
CA ILE A 177 -2.62 -6.91 -4.05
C ILE A 177 -1.68 -7.88 -4.80
N GLU A 178 -0.39 -7.56 -4.88
CA GLU A 178 0.67 -8.44 -5.41
C GLU A 178 0.79 -9.68 -4.52
N ALA A 179 0.93 -9.51 -3.20
CA ALA A 179 0.94 -10.60 -2.24
C ALA A 179 -0.36 -11.42 -2.27
N GLY A 180 -1.51 -10.75 -2.30
CA GLY A 180 -2.81 -11.40 -2.43
C GLY A 180 -2.87 -12.32 -3.64
N SER A 181 -2.31 -11.92 -4.79
CA SER A 181 -2.27 -12.75 -6.01
C SER A 181 -1.46 -14.05 -5.88
N MET A 182 -0.68 -14.20 -4.81
CA MET A 182 0.08 -15.41 -4.48
C MET A 182 -0.55 -16.19 -3.32
N GLY A 183 -1.69 -15.74 -2.81
CA GLY A 183 -2.30 -16.26 -1.60
C GLY A 183 -1.48 -15.95 -0.35
N LEU A 184 -0.73 -14.85 -0.34
CA LEU A 184 -0.01 -14.35 0.84
C LEU A 184 -0.92 -13.33 1.56
N PRO A 185 -1.49 -13.67 2.73
CA PRO A 185 -2.28 -12.73 3.51
C PRO A 185 -1.39 -11.61 4.05
N ALA A 186 -2.02 -10.48 4.40
CA ALA A 186 -1.29 -9.31 4.88
C ALA A 186 -1.76 -8.85 6.27
N VAL A 187 -0.92 -8.04 6.92
CA VAL A 187 -1.27 -7.23 8.08
C VAL A 187 -0.83 -5.80 7.88
N GLY A 188 -1.57 -4.85 8.43
CA GLY A 188 -1.23 -3.44 8.28
C GLY A 188 -2.12 -2.53 9.09
N PHE A 189 -1.80 -1.23 9.07
CA PHE A 189 -2.63 -0.22 9.69
C PHE A 189 -3.78 0.21 8.76
N ALA A 190 -4.92 0.56 9.35
CA ALA A 190 -6.08 1.11 8.66
C ALA A 190 -5.81 2.56 8.20
N VAL A 191 -4.94 2.75 7.21
CA VAL A 191 -4.59 4.08 6.68
C VAL A 191 -4.69 4.13 5.16
N GLY A 192 -5.10 5.28 4.62
CA GLY A 192 -5.20 5.50 3.18
C GLY A 192 -6.05 4.43 2.50
N GLY A 193 -5.57 3.93 1.35
CA GLY A 193 -6.23 2.89 0.56
C GLY A 193 -5.96 1.46 1.02
N ILE A 194 -5.23 1.23 2.11
CA ILE A 194 -4.97 -0.13 2.62
C ILE A 194 -6.29 -0.90 2.90
N PRO A 195 -7.30 -0.29 3.56
CA PRO A 195 -8.59 -0.97 3.82
C PRO A 195 -9.41 -1.32 2.57
N ASP A 196 -9.05 -0.84 1.38
CA ASP A 196 -9.77 -1.18 0.14
C ASP A 196 -9.46 -2.60 -0.35
N TRP A 197 -8.30 -3.15 0.02
CA TRP A 197 -7.86 -4.50 -0.36
C TRP A 197 -7.52 -5.39 0.84
N LEU A 198 -7.11 -4.80 1.97
CA LEU A 198 -6.91 -5.50 3.23
C LEU A 198 -8.22 -5.49 4.00
N LEU A 199 -8.90 -6.64 4.06
CA LEU A 199 -10.19 -6.82 4.70
C LEU A 199 -9.97 -7.69 5.93
N ALA A 200 -10.23 -7.14 7.12
CA ALA A 200 -10.01 -7.82 8.39
C ALA A 200 -10.77 -9.16 8.45
N GLY A 201 -10.07 -10.23 8.86
CA GLY A 201 -10.59 -11.59 8.93
C GLY A 201 -10.86 -12.25 7.57
N ARG A 202 -10.54 -11.57 6.46
CA ARG A 202 -10.83 -12.02 5.10
C ARG A 202 -9.58 -12.12 4.26
N THR A 203 -8.94 -11.01 3.89
CA THR A 203 -7.69 -11.03 3.10
C THR A 203 -6.44 -10.87 3.96
N GLY A 204 -6.65 -10.62 5.26
CA GLY A 204 -5.61 -10.42 6.25
C GLY A 204 -6.18 -9.84 7.54
N GLU A 205 -5.34 -9.20 8.34
CA GLU A 205 -5.74 -8.57 9.60
C GLU A 205 -5.34 -7.09 9.63
N ILE A 206 -6.21 -6.25 10.20
CA ILE A 206 -5.98 -4.81 10.28
C ILE A 206 -5.78 -4.40 11.74
N ALA A 207 -4.83 -3.48 11.95
CA ALA A 207 -4.68 -2.73 13.18
C ALA A 207 -5.20 -1.29 13.01
N PRO A 208 -5.70 -0.64 14.08
CA PRO A 208 -6.05 0.78 14.04
C PRO A 208 -4.86 1.62 13.56
N GLY A 209 -5.11 2.53 12.62
CA GLY A 209 -4.09 3.42 12.04
C GLY A 209 -4.09 4.84 12.62
N ASP A 210 -5.06 5.18 13.48
CA ASP A 210 -5.22 6.51 14.07
C ASP A 210 -5.69 6.42 15.54
N PRO A 211 -4.77 6.45 16.53
CA PRO A 211 -3.31 6.40 16.34
C PRO A 211 -2.83 4.97 16.02
N PRO A 212 -1.74 4.82 15.25
CA PRO A 212 -1.09 3.52 15.06
C PRO A 212 -0.41 3.08 16.37
N SER A 213 -0.37 1.78 16.63
CA SER A 213 0.30 1.24 17.82
C SER A 213 1.02 -0.08 17.54
N VAL A 214 2.13 -0.29 18.26
CA VAL A 214 2.90 -1.54 18.22
C VAL A 214 2.04 -2.72 18.70
N GLY A 215 1.25 -2.50 19.76
CA GLY A 215 0.37 -3.53 20.32
C GLY A 215 -0.70 -3.98 19.34
N GLY A 216 -1.37 -3.02 18.68
CA GLY A 216 -2.39 -3.34 17.66
C GLY A 216 -1.82 -4.09 16.46
N LEU A 217 -0.62 -3.73 15.99
CA LEU A 217 0.05 -4.46 14.92
C LEU A 217 0.44 -5.88 15.36
N ALA A 218 0.92 -6.05 16.60
CA ALA A 218 1.20 -7.37 17.15
C ALA A 218 -0.07 -8.22 17.29
N ASP A 219 -1.19 -7.65 17.72
CA ASP A 219 -2.49 -8.35 17.79
C ASP A 219 -2.96 -8.81 16.40
N ALA A 220 -2.76 -7.98 15.37
CA ALA A 220 -3.08 -8.35 13.98
C ALA A 220 -2.21 -9.52 13.48
N ILE A 221 -0.91 -9.51 13.77
CA ILE A 221 -0.01 -10.64 13.46
C ILE A 221 -0.48 -11.92 14.17
N VAL A 222 -0.81 -11.83 15.46
CA VAL A 222 -1.31 -12.97 16.25
C VAL A 222 -2.59 -13.52 15.64
N ARG A 223 -3.60 -12.68 15.37
CA ARG A 223 -4.86 -13.12 14.76
C ARG A 223 -4.63 -13.86 13.44
N ALA A 224 -3.72 -13.36 12.60
CA ALA A 224 -3.44 -13.96 11.29
C ALA A 224 -2.75 -15.33 11.37
N LEU A 225 -1.93 -15.58 12.40
CA LEU A 225 -1.04 -16.74 12.47
C LEU A 225 -1.39 -17.77 13.56
N GLN A 226 -2.25 -17.42 14.52
CA GLN A 226 -2.56 -18.28 15.68
C GLN A 226 -3.34 -19.55 15.30
N ASP A 227 -4.24 -19.45 14.32
CA ASP A 227 -5.10 -20.55 13.90
C ASP A 227 -4.83 -20.91 12.44
N ARG A 228 -4.51 -22.18 12.19
CA ARG A 228 -4.16 -22.67 10.85
C ARG A 228 -5.35 -22.62 9.90
N THR A 229 -6.56 -22.87 10.38
CA THR A 229 -7.77 -22.87 9.54
C THR A 229 -8.08 -21.46 9.07
N HIS A 230 -8.04 -20.49 9.98
CA HIS A 230 -8.16 -19.06 9.69
C HIS A 230 -7.09 -18.61 8.72
N TYR A 231 -5.83 -18.96 8.96
CA TYR A 231 -4.75 -18.64 8.04
C TYR A 231 -5.01 -19.15 6.61
N LEU A 232 -5.46 -20.40 6.45
CA LEU A 232 -5.79 -20.96 5.14
C LEU A 232 -6.97 -20.25 4.48
N GLN A 233 -7.96 -19.83 5.26
CA GLN A 233 -9.05 -18.98 4.78
C GLN A 233 -8.52 -17.63 4.28
N LEU A 234 -7.65 -16.97 5.06
CA LEU A 234 -7.04 -15.69 4.69
C LEU A 234 -6.28 -15.81 3.36
N ARG A 235 -5.48 -16.86 3.18
CA ARG A 235 -4.78 -17.15 1.91
C ARG A 235 -5.73 -17.21 0.72
N ARG A 236 -6.80 -18.00 0.87
CA ARG A 236 -7.78 -18.22 -0.20
C ARG A 236 -8.51 -16.93 -0.56
N GLU A 237 -8.95 -16.18 0.45
CA GLU A 237 -9.70 -14.94 0.24
C GLU A 237 -8.82 -13.82 -0.30
N ALA A 238 -7.58 -13.69 0.15
CA ALA A 238 -6.61 -12.76 -0.42
C ALA A 238 -6.39 -13.02 -1.93
N PHE A 239 -6.25 -14.29 -2.32
CA PHE A 239 -6.14 -14.70 -3.71
C PHE A 239 -7.40 -14.43 -4.54
N GLN A 240 -8.60 -14.64 -3.99
CA GLN A 240 -9.83 -14.33 -4.71
C GLN A 240 -10.04 -12.82 -4.85
N ALA A 241 -9.76 -12.05 -3.80
CA ALA A 241 -9.90 -10.60 -3.82
C ALA A 241 -8.93 -9.94 -4.82
N SER A 242 -7.70 -10.46 -4.96
CA SER A 242 -6.72 -9.89 -5.88
C SER A 242 -7.14 -9.96 -7.36
N ARG A 243 -8.05 -10.87 -7.73
CA ARG A 243 -8.60 -10.98 -9.10
C ARG A 243 -9.42 -9.78 -9.53
N ARG A 244 -9.80 -8.89 -8.60
CA ARG A 244 -10.47 -7.62 -8.91
C ARG A 244 -9.49 -6.53 -9.36
N PHE A 245 -8.19 -6.75 -9.20
CA PHE A 245 -7.14 -5.78 -9.48
C PHE A 245 -6.23 -6.25 -10.62
N THR A 246 -6.76 -6.94 -11.63
CA THR A 246 -5.97 -7.29 -12.83
C THR A 246 -5.94 -6.13 -13.81
N LEU A 247 -4.98 -6.18 -14.75
CA LEU A 247 -4.89 -5.19 -15.82
C LEU A 247 -6.16 -5.19 -16.69
N GLU A 248 -6.75 -6.34 -16.96
CA GLU A 248 -7.98 -6.45 -17.77
C GLU A 248 -9.16 -5.74 -17.10
N VAL A 249 -9.35 -5.93 -15.79
CA VAL A 249 -10.41 -5.24 -15.04
C VAL A 249 -10.18 -3.73 -15.05
N HIS A 250 -8.94 -3.30 -14.85
CA HIS A 250 -8.56 -1.89 -14.89
C HIS A 250 -8.83 -1.27 -16.27
N MET A 251 -8.43 -1.93 -17.35
CA MET A 251 -8.66 -1.47 -18.72
C MET A 251 -10.15 -1.37 -19.04
N ALA A 252 -10.96 -2.37 -18.67
CA ALA A 252 -12.41 -2.32 -18.88
C ALA A 252 -13.08 -1.13 -18.15
N GLN A 253 -12.60 -0.78 -16.95
CA GLN A 253 -13.05 0.41 -16.22
C GLN A 253 -12.66 1.70 -16.95
N LEU A 254 -11.41 1.80 -17.43
CA LEU A 254 -10.94 2.95 -18.19
C LEU A 254 -11.71 3.13 -19.50
N GLU A 255 -11.92 2.06 -20.28
CA GLU A 255 -12.69 2.09 -21.53
C GLU A 255 -14.12 2.58 -21.30
N THR A 256 -14.76 2.12 -20.22
CA THR A 256 -16.10 2.58 -19.84
C THR A 256 -16.12 4.08 -19.54
N LEU A 257 -15.11 4.59 -18.82
CA LEU A 257 -15.01 6.00 -18.45
C LEU A 257 -14.67 6.89 -19.65
N PHE A 258 -13.68 6.50 -20.46
CA PHE A 258 -13.33 7.23 -21.69
C PHE A 258 -14.47 7.22 -22.69
N GLY A 259 -15.22 6.13 -22.81
CA GLY A 259 -16.42 6.07 -23.64
C GLY A 259 -17.52 7.04 -23.15
N LYS A 260 -17.67 7.24 -21.83
CA LYS A 260 -18.58 8.25 -21.28
C LYS A 260 -18.09 9.68 -21.56
N ALA A 261 -16.80 9.95 -21.37
CA ALA A 261 -16.21 11.26 -21.62
C ALA A 261 -16.29 11.65 -23.10
N ALA A 262 -15.97 10.73 -24.02
CA ALA A 262 -16.03 10.97 -25.47
C ALA A 262 -17.44 11.34 -25.96
N ARG A 263 -18.50 10.85 -25.30
CA ARG A 263 -19.90 11.20 -25.64
C ARG A 263 -20.32 12.59 -25.16
N HIS A 264 -19.64 13.15 -24.17
CA HIS A 264 -19.92 14.48 -23.61
C HIS A 264 -18.93 15.55 -24.11
N ALA A 265 -17.81 15.13 -24.68
CA ALA A 265 -16.84 16.05 -25.28
C ALA A 265 -17.45 16.76 -26.49
N ALA A 266 -17.53 18.09 -26.42
CA ALA A 266 -17.66 18.91 -27.62
C ALA A 266 -16.51 18.56 -28.58
N PRO A 267 -16.73 18.57 -29.91
CA PRO A 267 -15.67 18.27 -30.86
C PRO A 267 -14.44 19.12 -30.55
N LEU A 268 -13.27 18.48 -30.43
CA LEU A 268 -12.00 19.14 -30.18
C LEU A 268 -11.80 20.21 -31.26
N GLN A 269 -11.99 21.49 -30.90
CA GLN A 269 -11.57 22.57 -31.78
C GLN A 269 -10.04 22.50 -31.86
N PRO A 270 -9.44 22.43 -33.05
CA PRO A 270 -8.00 22.35 -33.20
C PRO A 270 -7.37 23.67 -32.72
N ARG A 271 -6.98 23.73 -31.44
CA ARG A 271 -6.12 24.80 -30.91
C ARG A 271 -4.66 24.35 -30.95
N LEU A 272 -4.12 24.18 -32.16
CA LEU A 272 -2.68 24.13 -32.38
C LEU A 272 -2.35 24.79 -33.73
N ALA A 273 -2.29 26.12 -33.71
CA ALA A 273 -1.43 26.90 -34.58
C ALA A 273 -0.99 28.13 -33.76
N ASN A 274 0.31 28.41 -33.71
CA ASN A 274 0.97 29.52 -33.01
C ASN A 274 1.52 29.19 -31.60
N LEU A 275 2.39 28.18 -31.52
CA LEU A 275 3.61 28.28 -30.71
C LEU A 275 4.78 28.07 -31.66
N THR A 276 5.28 29.17 -32.22
CA THR A 276 6.55 29.20 -32.95
C THR A 276 7.68 28.97 -31.94
N ILE A 277 8.59 28.07 -32.31
CA ILE A 277 9.80 27.65 -31.60
C ILE A 277 10.66 28.83 -31.16
#